data_AF-A0A1Q5R7C9-F1
#
_entry.id   AF-A0A1Q5R7C9-F1
#
_cell.length_a   1.000
_cell.length_b   1.000
_cell.length_c   1.000
_cell.angle_alpha   90.00
_cell.angle_beta   90.00
_cell.angle_gamma   90.00
#
_symmetry.space_group_name_H-M   'P 1'
#
loop_
_entity.id
_entity.type
_entity.pdbx_description
1 polymer ?
#
loop_
_entity_poly.entity_id
_entity_poly.type
_entity_poly.pdbx_seq_one_letter_code
_entity_poly.pdbx_strand_id
1 'polypeptide(L)'
;SPPRAPAPRLPVEGLDGMYFIETANVRSVRADAHYTRVHDGTRERMCPWSISEAEAQLDPSLFLRVHRSHIVAIPHVALVRKEGDGAVLELDGPSPHRVPVSRAKIAEVKARLGLANRRHA
;
A
#
# COMPACT_ATOMS: atom_id res chain seq x y z
N SER A 1 21.67 -6.00 10.02
CA SER A 1 21.74 -4.59 9.60
C SER A 1 20.89 -3.74 10.53
N PRO A 2 21.28 -2.51 10.86
CA PRO A 2 20.42 -1.61 11.63
C PRO A 2 19.10 -1.39 10.88
N PRO A 3 17.98 -1.15 11.59
CA PRO A 3 16.72 -0.79 10.96
C PRO A 3 16.97 0.48 10.12
N ARG A 4 16.71 0.37 8.82
CA ARG A 4 16.82 1.52 7.92
C ARG A 4 15.70 2.49 8.27
N ALA A 5 16.03 3.76 8.48
CA ALA A 5 15.01 4.79 8.66
C ALA A 5 14.08 4.79 7.43
N PRO A 6 12.74 4.90 7.62
CA PRO A 6 11.82 4.94 6.49
C PRO A 6 12.21 6.04 5.49
N ALA A 7 12.14 5.70 4.20
CA ALA A 7 12.35 6.66 3.14
C ALA A 7 11.19 7.66 3.13
N PRO A 8 11.45 8.99 3.10
CA PRO A 8 10.39 10.00 3.00
C PRO A 8 9.80 10.11 1.58
N ARG A 9 10.53 9.61 0.57
CA ARG A 9 10.10 9.66 -0.84
C ARG A 9 10.41 8.36 -1.56
N LEU A 10 9.55 7.97 -2.51
CA LEU A 10 9.78 6.83 -3.41
C LEU A 10 10.26 7.30 -4.79
N PRO A 11 11.25 6.61 -5.37
CA PRO A 11 11.63 6.83 -6.76
C PRO A 11 10.55 6.30 -7.69
N VAL A 12 10.20 7.07 -8.72
CA VAL A 12 9.34 6.65 -9.81
C VAL A 12 9.89 7.10 -11.16
N GLU A 13 9.73 6.26 -12.17
CA GLU A 13 10.08 6.62 -13.54
C GLU A 13 9.13 7.69 -14.09
N GLY A 14 9.71 8.67 -14.79
CA GLY A 14 9.00 9.65 -15.60
C GLY A 14 9.67 9.80 -16.97
N LEU A 15 9.13 10.68 -17.80
CA LEU A 15 9.54 10.83 -19.20
C LEU A 15 11.03 11.21 -19.34
N ASP A 16 11.51 12.11 -18.49
CA ASP A 16 12.86 12.68 -18.59
C ASP A 16 13.80 12.20 -17.47
N GLY A 17 13.43 11.14 -16.75
CA GLY A 17 14.27 10.55 -15.71
C GLY A 17 13.53 10.09 -14.46
N MET A 18 14.27 9.99 -13.35
CA MET A 18 13.76 9.53 -12.06
C MET A 18 13.17 10.68 -11.26
N TYR A 19 11.90 10.55 -10.89
CA TYR A 19 11.18 11.47 -10.03
C TYR A 19 11.05 10.89 -8.63
N PHE A 20 10.77 11.75 -7.66
CA PHE A 20 10.53 11.32 -6.28
C PHE A 20 9.15 11.79 -5.83
N ILE A 21 8.34 10.87 -5.32
CA ILE A 21 7.02 11.16 -4.75
C ILE A 21 7.12 11.06 -3.23
N GLU A 22 6.61 12.06 -2.51
CA GLU A 22 6.39 11.97 -1.07
C GLU A 22 5.58 10.72 -0.72
N THR A 23 6.02 9.95 0.28
CA THR A 23 5.31 8.73 0.71
C THR A 23 3.89 9.03 1.17
N ALA A 24 3.66 10.22 1.73
CA ALA A 24 2.34 10.70 2.11
C ALA A 24 1.34 10.74 0.93
N ASN A 25 1.83 10.86 -0.31
CA ASN A 25 0.99 10.84 -1.51
C ASN A 25 0.78 9.42 -2.08
N VAL A 26 1.48 8.41 -1.58
CA VAL A 26 1.35 7.04 -2.08
C VAL A 26 0.16 6.34 -1.43
N ARG A 27 -0.72 5.77 -2.26
CA ARG A 27 -1.87 4.96 -1.83
C ARG A 27 -1.51 3.49 -1.77
N SER A 28 -0.87 2.98 -2.81
CA SER A 28 -0.47 1.58 -2.89
C SER A 28 0.80 1.36 -3.70
N VAL A 29 1.41 0.20 -3.47
CA VAL A 29 2.52 -0.35 -4.23
C VAL A 29 2.15 -1.78 -4.63
N ARG A 30 2.22 -2.08 -5.93
CA ARG A 30 1.91 -3.40 -6.48
C ARG A 30 3.14 -4.00 -7.14
N ALA A 31 3.40 -5.28 -6.90
CA ALA A 31 4.46 -6.01 -7.59
C ALA A 31 4.13 -6.16 -9.10
N ASP A 32 5.12 -5.90 -9.95
CA ASP A 32 5.05 -6.06 -11.39
C ASP A 32 6.42 -6.57 -11.88
N ALA A 33 6.53 -7.88 -12.12
CA ALA A 33 7.81 -8.59 -12.34
C ALA A 33 8.87 -8.29 -11.26
N HIS A 34 10.01 -7.69 -11.65
CA HIS A 34 11.12 -7.33 -10.75
C HIS A 34 10.99 -5.93 -10.15
N TYR A 35 9.98 -5.18 -10.55
CA TYR A 35 9.73 -3.80 -10.16
C TYR A 35 8.37 -3.69 -9.46
N THR A 36 7.99 -2.46 -9.16
CA THR A 36 6.67 -2.15 -8.60
C THR A 36 5.96 -1.06 -9.37
N ARG A 37 4.64 -1.02 -9.26
CA ARG A 37 3.78 0.08 -9.69
C ARG A 37 3.31 0.82 -8.45
N VAL A 38 3.54 2.11 -8.39
CA VAL A 38 3.14 3.00 -7.29
C VAL A 38 1.92 3.79 -7.73
N HIS A 39 0.81 3.67 -7.00
CA HIS A 39 -0.39 4.47 -7.23
C HIS A 39 -0.43 5.66 -6.26
N ASP A 40 -0.51 6.88 -6.79
CA ASP A 40 -0.50 8.12 -5.99
C ASP A 40 -1.90 8.72 -5.71
N GLY A 41 -2.95 8.01 -6.13
CA GLY A 41 -4.35 8.45 -6.02
C GLY A 41 -4.92 8.95 -7.35
N THR A 42 -4.05 9.27 -8.31
CA THR A 42 -4.43 9.72 -9.66
C THR A 42 -3.97 8.74 -10.74
N ARG A 43 -2.76 8.20 -10.63
CA ARG A 43 -2.16 7.32 -11.64
C ARG A 43 -1.16 6.33 -11.04
N GLU A 44 -0.83 5.30 -11.82
CA GLU A 44 0.30 4.40 -11.54
C GLU A 44 1.58 4.88 -12.23
N ARG A 45 2.72 4.74 -11.55
CA ARG A 45 4.06 4.93 -12.13
C ARG A 45 4.97 3.78 -11.73
N MET A 46 5.93 3.44 -12.59
CA MET A 46 6.91 2.39 -12.28
C MET A 46 7.85 2.90 -11.18
N CYS A 47 8.16 2.04 -10.23
CA CYS A 47 9.21 2.22 -9.23
C CYS A 47 10.21 1.06 -9.39
N PRO A 48 11.52 1.35 -9.45
CA PRO A 48 12.54 0.31 -9.67
C PRO A 48 12.69 -0.65 -8.48
N TRP A 49 12.09 -0.34 -7.32
CA TRP A 49 12.13 -1.22 -6.16
C TRP A 49 11.29 -2.46 -6.40
N SER A 50 11.83 -3.59 -5.94
CA SER A 50 11.02 -4.79 -5.72
C SER A 50 10.01 -4.56 -4.61
N ILE A 51 8.95 -5.37 -4.54
CA ILE A 51 7.95 -5.23 -3.46
C ILE A 51 8.55 -5.44 -2.07
N SER A 52 9.54 -6.33 -1.91
CA SER A 52 10.21 -6.57 -0.64
C SER A 52 11.11 -5.39 -0.25
N GLU A 53 11.72 -4.73 -1.22
CA GLU A 53 12.47 -3.50 -0.98
C GLU A 53 11.54 -2.36 -0.59
N ALA A 54 10.42 -2.17 -1.31
CA ALA A 54 9.41 -1.17 -0.94
C ALA A 54 8.91 -1.38 0.49
N GLU A 55 8.60 -2.62 0.88
CA GLU A 55 8.19 -2.96 2.25
C GLU A 55 9.25 -2.59 3.29
N ALA A 56 10.54 -2.78 2.99
CA ALA A 56 11.64 -2.47 3.90
C ALA A 56 11.95 -0.96 3.98
N GLN A 57 11.61 -0.17 2.95
CA GLN A 57 11.87 1.27 2.90
C GLN A 57 10.68 2.10 3.41
N LEU A 58 9.46 1.58 3.33
CA LEU A 58 8.25 2.29 3.74
C LEU A 58 8.03 2.21 5.25
N ASP A 59 7.43 3.26 5.83
CA ASP A 59 7.13 3.29 7.26
C ASP A 59 6.07 2.22 7.60
N PRO A 60 6.41 1.19 8.40
CA PRO A 60 5.47 0.10 8.72
C PRO A 60 4.28 0.56 9.57
N SER A 61 4.36 1.73 10.22
CA SER A 61 3.24 2.33 10.95
C SER A 61 2.19 2.96 10.03
N LEU A 62 2.55 3.25 8.77
CA LEU A 62 1.66 3.81 7.75
C LEU A 62 1.32 2.81 6.66
N PHE A 63 2.28 1.96 6.28
CA PHE A 63 2.14 1.00 5.19
C PHE A 63 1.97 -0.43 5.72
N LEU A 64 1.21 -1.24 4.99
CA LEU A 64 0.99 -2.65 5.31
C LEU A 64 0.98 -3.50 4.05
N ARG A 65 1.76 -4.58 4.04
CA ARG A 65 1.67 -5.63 3.00
C ARG A 65 0.43 -6.49 3.22
N VAL A 66 -0.63 -6.18 2.48
CA VAL A 66 -1.97 -6.80 2.60
C VAL A 66 -2.16 -8.01 1.70
N HIS A 67 -1.33 -8.13 0.67
CA HIS A 67 -1.25 -9.29 -0.22
C HIS A 67 0.22 -9.53 -0.59
N ARG A 68 0.57 -10.75 -1.06
CA ARG A 68 1.95 -11.05 -1.50
C ARG A 68 2.48 -10.09 -2.57
N SER A 69 1.57 -9.47 -3.33
CA SER A 69 1.87 -8.51 -4.41
C SER A 69 1.35 -7.09 -4.14
N HIS A 70 0.84 -6.76 -2.94
CA HIS A 70 0.33 -5.42 -2.64
C HIS A 70 0.70 -4.92 -1.25
N ILE A 71 1.14 -3.66 -1.21
CA ILE A 71 1.32 -2.84 -0.02
C ILE A 71 0.36 -1.66 -0.14
N VAL A 72 -0.29 -1.28 0.96
CA VAL A 72 -1.20 -0.12 1.01
C VAL A 72 -0.80 0.83 2.12
N ALA A 73 -1.00 2.12 1.90
CA ALA A 73 -1.01 3.12 2.94
C ALA A 73 -2.35 3.06 3.68
N ILE A 74 -2.33 2.69 4.96
CA ILE A 74 -3.52 2.59 5.81
C ILE A 74 -4.30 3.92 5.90
N PRO A 75 -3.66 5.11 6.01
CA PRO A 75 -4.39 6.37 6.09
C PRO A 75 -5.31 6.68 4.91
N HIS A 76 -5.04 6.09 3.72
CA HIS A 76 -5.79 6.35 2.49
C HIS A 76 -6.86 5.29 2.20
N VAL A 77 -7.12 4.37 3.13
CA VAL A 77 -8.18 3.35 2.97
C VAL A 77 -9.54 3.99 3.23
N ALA A 78 -10.37 4.08 2.18
CA ALA A 78 -11.71 4.65 2.26
C ALA A 78 -12.79 3.61 2.60
N LEU A 79 -12.60 2.36 2.16
CA LEU A 79 -13.59 1.30 2.36
C LEU A 79 -12.94 -0.08 2.44
N VAL A 80 -13.48 -0.95 3.31
CA VAL A 80 -13.19 -2.39 3.33
C VAL A 80 -14.43 -3.17 2.97
N ARG A 81 -14.37 -3.96 1.88
CA ARG A 81 -15.43 -4.89 1.50
C ARG A 81 -14.98 -6.33 1.70
N LYS A 82 -15.82 -7.15 2.31
CA LYS A 82 -15.60 -8.61 2.34
C LYS A 82 -15.88 -9.17 0.95
N GLU A 83 -15.03 -10.06 0.47
CA GLU A 83 -15.20 -10.71 -0.83
C GLU A 83 -14.74 -12.17 -0.73
N GLY A 84 -15.70 -13.10 -0.73
CA GLY A 84 -15.45 -14.51 -0.41
C GLY A 84 -14.78 -14.69 0.96
N ASP A 85 -13.67 -15.45 0.96
CA ASP A 85 -12.78 -15.63 2.11
C ASP A 85 -11.76 -14.48 2.29
N GLY A 86 -11.73 -13.54 1.34
CA GLY A 86 -10.85 -12.40 1.27
C GLY A 86 -11.52 -11.08 1.65
N ALA A 87 -10.83 -9.99 1.36
CA ALA A 87 -11.38 -8.65 1.36
C ALA A 87 -10.77 -7.82 0.23
N VAL A 88 -11.44 -6.75 -0.14
CA VAL A 88 -10.94 -5.72 -1.05
C VAL A 88 -10.98 -4.38 -0.35
N LEU A 89 -9.87 -3.65 -0.42
CA LEU A 89 -9.77 -2.26 0.00
C LEU A 89 -10.07 -1.35 -1.18
N GLU A 90 -10.80 -0.28 -0.93
CA GLU A 90 -10.88 0.86 -1.83
C GLU A 90 -10.04 1.99 -1.24
N LEU A 91 -9.12 2.52 -2.05
CA LEU A 91 -8.26 3.63 -1.64
C LEU A 91 -8.78 4.94 -2.21
N ASP A 92 -8.63 6.02 -1.45
CA ASP A 92 -9.05 7.35 -1.87
C ASP A 92 -8.25 7.90 -3.06
N GLY A 93 -8.75 9.01 -3.60
CA GLY A 93 -8.11 9.77 -4.67
C GLY A 93 -9.05 10.04 -5.84
N PRO A 94 -8.64 10.91 -6.78
CA PRO A 94 -9.40 11.21 -8.00
C PRO A 94 -9.68 9.97 -8.87
N SER A 95 -8.79 8.97 -8.82
CA SER A 95 -8.99 7.67 -9.45
C SER A 95 -8.95 6.58 -8.37
N PRO A 96 -10.09 6.30 -7.69
CA PRO A 96 -10.16 5.25 -6.69
C PRO A 96 -9.75 3.91 -7.30
N HIS A 97 -8.90 3.17 -6.60
CA HIS A 97 -8.50 1.84 -7.04
C HIS A 97 -8.67 0.82 -5.93
N ARG A 98 -8.84 -0.42 -6.35
CA ARG A 98 -9.15 -1.55 -5.48
C ARG A 98 -7.93 -2.42 -5.27
N VAL A 99 -7.66 -2.79 -4.02
CA VAL A 99 -6.53 -3.64 -3.66
C VAL A 99 -7.03 -4.91 -2.96
N PRO A 100 -6.68 -6.11 -3.45
CA PRO A 100 -7.06 -7.35 -2.79
C PRO A 100 -6.27 -7.53 -1.49
N VAL A 101 -6.92 -8.12 -0.50
CA VAL A 101 -6.34 -8.49 0.79
C VAL A 101 -6.39 -10.01 0.92
N SER A 102 -5.24 -10.60 1.23
CA SER A 102 -5.16 -12.03 1.54
C SER A 102 -5.93 -12.36 2.82
N ARG A 103 -6.54 -13.55 2.88
CA ARG A 103 -7.26 -14.03 4.08
C ARG A 103 -6.45 -13.86 5.38
N ALA A 104 -5.16 -14.19 5.34
CA ALA A 104 -4.25 -14.09 6.48
C ALA A 104 -4.05 -12.64 6.99
N LYS A 105 -4.23 -11.63 6.12
CA LYS A 105 -4.01 -10.22 6.47
C LYS A 105 -5.28 -9.47 6.87
N ILE A 106 -6.46 -10.08 6.74
CA ILE A 106 -7.74 -9.42 7.07
C ILE A 106 -7.78 -8.92 8.52
N ALA A 107 -7.34 -9.76 9.48
CA ALA A 107 -7.36 -9.40 10.89
C ALA A 107 -6.46 -8.19 11.19
N GLU A 108 -5.26 -8.18 10.61
CA GLU A 108 -4.28 -7.10 10.76
C GLU A 108 -4.78 -5.79 10.13
N VAL A 109 -5.34 -5.85 8.91
CA VAL A 109 -5.98 -4.70 8.26
C VAL A 109 -7.08 -4.12 9.13
N LYS A 110 -7.99 -4.95 9.65
CA LYS A 110 -9.07 -4.48 10.54
C LYS A 110 -8.51 -3.83 11.81
N ALA A 111 -7.48 -4.42 12.42
CA ALA A 111 -6.86 -3.84 13.60
C ALA A 111 -6.24 -2.47 13.31
N ARG A 112 -5.51 -2.34 12.19
CA ARG A 112 -4.89 -1.07 11.76
C ARG A 112 -5.91 0.03 11.43
N LEU A 113 -7.14 -0.34 11.05
CA LEU A 113 -8.25 0.58 10.82
C LEU A 113 -9.11 0.84 12.06
N GLY A 114 -8.74 0.33 13.24
CA GLY A 114 -9.53 0.48 14.47
C GLY A 114 -10.84 -0.33 14.48
N LEU A 115 -10.93 -1.36 13.64
CA LEU A 115 -12.10 -2.24 13.47
C LEU A 115 -11.94 -3.60 14.19
N ALA A 116 -10.85 -3.81 14.93
CA ALA A 116 -10.68 -5.02 15.73
C ALA A 116 -11.67 -5.03 16.91
N ASN A 117 -12.72 -5.85 16.79
CA ASN A 117 -13.75 -6.11 17.79
C ASN A 117 -14.34 -4.86 18.46
N ARG A 118 -15.23 -4.15 17.75
CA ARG A 118 -16.40 -3.59 18.43
C ARG A 118 -17.29 -4.77 18.81
N ARG A 119 -17.13 -5.28 20.03
CA ARG A 119 -18.20 -6.09 20.65
C ARG A 119 -19.46 -5.24 20.60
N HIS A 120 -20.52 -5.81 20.03
CA HIS A 120 -21.86 -5.27 20.08
C HIS A 120 -22.14 -4.73 21.49
N ALA A 121 -22.54 -3.46 21.56
CA ALA A 121 -23.41 -2.98 22.62
C ALA A 121 -24.84 -3.36 22.23
#